data_AF-A0A959TK69-F1
#
_entry.id   AF-A0A959TK69-F1
#
_cell.length_a   1.000
_cell.length_b   1.000
_cell.length_c   1.000
_cell.angle_alpha   90.00
_cell.angle_beta   90.00
_cell.angle_gamma   90.00
#
_symmetry.space_group_name_H-M   'P 1'
#
loop_
_entity.id
_entity.type
_entity.pdbx_description
1 polymer ?
#
loop_
_entity_poly.entity_id
_entity_poly.type
_entity_poly.pdbx_seq_one_letter_code
_entity_poly.pdbx_strand_id
1 'polypeptide(L)'
;MRSLPLLVLLLAWLPSVGQEQYEVFPTDIRPAAEDFAPVRWKNAVVFCSLREQDGIIDHRDARTGKPLADLYRVELDDLGHGKAELLSEAITSPVNDGPASFNADGDLVCYTRNRTIPKRLGNMNARMDHLGLFFSR
;
A
#
# COMPACT_ATOMS: atom_id res chain seq x y z
N MET A 1 -9.84 13.23 62.50
CA MET A 1 -10.04 12.78 61.10
C MET A 1 -10.44 13.99 60.26
N ARG A 2 -9.54 14.60 59.48
CA ARG A 2 -9.82 15.53 58.34
C ARG A 2 -8.52 16.21 57.86
N SER A 3 -7.68 15.47 57.14
CA SER A 3 -6.51 16.03 56.42
C SER A 3 -6.44 15.55 54.96
N LEU A 4 -7.53 14.96 54.45
CA LEU A 4 -7.61 14.41 53.10
C LEU A 4 -7.91 15.39 51.94
N PRO A 5 -8.27 16.69 52.11
CA PRO A 5 -8.71 17.48 50.95
C PRO A 5 -7.55 18.01 50.09
N LEU A 6 -6.33 18.15 50.63
CA LEU A 6 -5.23 18.80 49.90
C LEU A 6 -4.56 17.88 48.87
N LEU A 7 -4.49 16.57 49.16
CA LEU A 7 -3.86 15.58 48.27
C LEU A 7 -4.68 15.35 46.99
N VAL A 8 -6.01 15.42 47.08
CA VAL A 8 -6.93 15.26 45.95
C VAL A 8 -6.84 16.45 44.99
N LEU A 9 -6.65 17.66 45.51
CA LEU A 9 -6.47 18.87 44.71
C LEU A 9 -5.15 18.87 43.92
N LEU A 10 -4.08 18.26 44.45
CA LEU A 10 -2.79 18.14 43.76
C LEU A 10 -2.82 17.13 42.59
N LEU A 11 -3.63 16.07 42.69
CA LEU A 11 -3.77 15.05 41.64
C LEU A 11 -4.61 15.52 40.44
N ALA A 12 -5.45 16.54 40.61
CA ALA A 12 -6.27 17.12 39.54
C ALA A 12 -5.47 17.99 38.54
N TRP A 13 -4.19 18.25 38.82
CA TRP A 13 -3.28 19.02 37.96
C TRP A 13 -2.27 18.16 37.21
N LEU A 14 -2.35 16.83 37.34
CA LEU A 14 -1.58 15.96 36.46
C LEU A 14 -2.13 16.15 35.05
N PRO A 15 -1.30 16.58 34.06
CA PRO A 15 -1.75 16.62 32.68
C PRO A 15 -2.23 15.21 32.35
N SER A 16 -3.50 15.08 31.97
CA SER A 16 -3.98 13.85 31.38
C SER A 16 -3.06 13.59 30.19
N VAL A 17 -2.34 12.47 30.19
CA VAL A 17 -1.57 12.05 29.03
C VAL A 17 -2.60 11.78 27.93
N GLY A 18 -2.83 12.80 27.11
CA GLY A 18 -3.90 12.86 26.15
C GLY A 18 -3.69 11.85 25.05
N GLN A 19 -4.81 11.33 24.55
CA GLN A 19 -4.89 10.53 23.34
C GLN A 19 -4.08 11.20 22.23
N GLU A 20 -3.20 10.46 21.54
CA GLU A 20 -2.54 10.98 20.34
C GLU A 20 -3.62 11.46 19.38
N GLN A 21 -3.61 12.77 19.09
CA GLN A 21 -4.53 13.37 18.14
C GLN A 21 -3.93 13.15 16.75
N TYR A 22 -4.66 12.42 15.92
CA TYR A 22 -4.31 12.26 14.52
C TYR A 22 -5.28 13.08 13.69
N GLU A 23 -4.74 13.88 12.79
CA GLU A 23 -5.50 14.57 11.78
C GLU A 23 -5.56 13.70 10.52
N VAL A 24 -6.75 13.55 9.96
CA VAL A 24 -6.97 12.80 8.72
C VAL A 24 -7.39 13.81 7.65
N PHE A 25 -6.57 13.90 6.61
CA PHE A 25 -6.84 14.72 5.45
C PHE A 25 -6.73 13.88 4.17
N PRO A 26 -7.52 14.17 3.14
CA PRO A 26 -7.33 13.54 1.84
C PRO A 26 -5.96 13.93 1.28
N THR A 27 -5.30 12.98 0.63
CA THR A 27 -4.11 13.29 -0.16
C THR A 27 -4.53 13.90 -1.48
N ASP A 28 -3.73 14.82 -2.03
CA ASP A 28 -3.94 15.35 -3.38
C ASP A 28 -3.54 14.38 -4.51
N ILE A 29 -3.03 13.21 -4.14
CA ILE A 29 -2.89 12.05 -5.02
C ILE A 29 -4.30 11.61 -5.40
N ARG A 30 -4.82 12.13 -6.51
CA ARG A 30 -6.13 11.74 -7.01
C ARG A 30 -6.09 10.27 -7.43
N PRO A 31 -6.93 9.40 -6.86
CA PRO A 31 -6.95 8.00 -7.25
C PRO A 31 -7.31 7.90 -8.74
N ALA A 32 -6.43 7.26 -9.52
CA ALA A 32 -6.70 6.97 -10.92
C ALA A 32 -7.61 5.74 -11.07
N ALA A 33 -7.63 4.88 -10.04
CA ALA A 33 -8.41 3.65 -9.97
C ALA A 33 -8.66 3.25 -8.51
N GLU A 34 -8.90 1.97 -8.24
CA GLU A 34 -8.91 1.42 -6.89
C GLU A 34 -7.48 1.29 -6.36
N ASP A 35 -7.08 2.23 -5.51
CA ASP A 35 -5.76 2.28 -4.89
C ASP A 35 -5.83 1.78 -3.44
N PHE A 36 -4.91 0.89 -3.04
CA PHE A 36 -4.98 0.22 -1.73
C PHE A 36 -3.60 -0.21 -1.20
N ALA A 37 -3.55 -0.56 0.09
CA ALA A 37 -2.36 -1.03 0.80
C ALA A 37 -1.12 -0.11 0.65
N PRO A 38 -1.22 1.17 1.03
CA PRO A 38 -0.08 2.08 0.98
C PRO A 38 1.00 1.68 2.00
N VAL A 39 2.25 1.81 1.59
CA VAL A 39 3.44 1.61 2.42
C VAL A 39 4.45 2.71 2.13
N ARG A 40 5.09 3.23 3.18
CA ARG A 40 6.12 4.26 3.02
C ARG A 40 7.43 3.63 2.53
N TRP A 41 8.06 4.27 1.55
CA TRP A 41 9.36 3.88 1.02
C TRP A 41 10.18 5.13 0.70
N LYS A 42 11.16 5.44 1.55
CA LYS A 42 11.97 6.67 1.45
C LYS A 42 11.06 7.92 1.41
N ASN A 43 11.20 8.78 0.39
CA ASN A 43 10.35 9.96 0.16
C ASN A 43 9.10 9.67 -0.69
N ALA A 44 8.77 8.39 -0.87
CA ALA A 44 7.63 7.97 -1.66
C ALA A 44 6.62 7.16 -0.83
N VAL A 45 5.41 7.07 -1.37
CA VAL A 45 4.41 6.08 -0.96
C VAL A 45 4.28 5.08 -2.10
N VAL A 46 4.42 3.80 -1.78
CA VAL A 46 4.17 2.67 -2.68
C VAL A 46 2.81 2.08 -2.33
N PHE A 47 2.00 1.72 -3.32
CA PHE A 47 0.67 1.17 -3.11
C PHE A 47 0.27 0.28 -4.29
N CYS A 48 -0.79 -0.50 -4.10
CA CYS A 48 -1.38 -1.31 -5.15
C CYS A 48 -2.44 -0.51 -5.91
N SER A 49 -2.56 -0.72 -7.21
CA SER A 49 -3.58 -0.06 -8.03
C SER A 49 -4.17 -1.01 -9.07
N LEU A 50 -5.50 -1.03 -9.19
CA LEU A 50 -6.23 -1.72 -10.27
C LEU A 50 -6.46 -0.78 -11.46
N ARG A 51 -5.43 -0.06 -11.91
CA ARG A 51 -5.55 0.91 -13.01
C ARG A 51 -5.32 0.26 -14.37
N GLU A 52 -5.91 0.88 -15.39
CA GLU A 52 -5.65 0.50 -16.78
C GLU A 52 -4.17 0.76 -17.13
N GLN A 53 -3.55 -0.18 -17.84
CA GLN A 53 -2.21 -0.02 -18.39
C GLN A 53 -2.28 0.17 -19.90
N ASP A 54 -1.55 1.17 -20.40
CA ASP A 54 -1.39 1.39 -21.83
C ASP A 54 -0.41 0.33 -22.38
N GLY A 55 -0.93 -0.83 -22.84
CA GLY A 55 -0.12 -1.95 -23.33
C GLY A 55 -0.90 -3.01 -24.14
N ILE A 56 -0.17 -3.87 -24.87
CA ILE A 56 -0.74 -4.84 -25.84
C ILE A 56 -1.40 -6.05 -25.17
N ILE A 57 -1.14 -6.31 -23.87
CA ILE A 57 -1.71 -7.46 -23.16
C ILE A 57 -2.39 -7.01 -21.87
N ASP A 58 -3.71 -6.83 -21.97
CA ASP A 58 -4.59 -6.46 -20.87
C ASP A 58 -5.05 -7.73 -20.12
N HIS A 59 -4.44 -7.97 -18.96
CA HIS A 59 -4.84 -9.06 -18.09
C HIS A 59 -5.90 -8.57 -17.09
N ARG A 60 -7.05 -9.24 -17.09
CA ARG A 60 -8.18 -8.91 -16.23
C ARG A 60 -8.57 -10.08 -15.36
N ASP A 61 -9.08 -9.75 -14.18
CA ASP A 61 -9.73 -10.73 -13.32
C ASP A 61 -10.99 -11.24 -14.01
N ALA A 62 -11.06 -12.55 -14.24
CA ALA A 62 -12.13 -13.18 -15.02
C ALA A 62 -13.53 -13.02 -14.42
N ARG A 63 -13.63 -12.72 -13.11
CA ARG A 63 -14.90 -12.58 -12.39
C ARG A 63 -15.40 -11.14 -12.37
N THR A 64 -14.50 -10.18 -12.18
CA THR A 64 -14.83 -8.76 -12.01
C THR A 64 -14.61 -7.93 -13.27
N GLY A 65 -13.81 -8.42 -14.22
CA GLY A 65 -13.43 -7.68 -15.43
C GLY A 65 -12.48 -6.50 -15.17
N LYS A 66 -11.99 -6.35 -13.93
CA LYS A 66 -11.04 -5.29 -13.57
C LYS A 66 -9.61 -5.66 -13.96
N PRO A 67 -8.74 -4.67 -14.19
CA PRO A 67 -7.29 -4.91 -14.30
C PRO A 67 -6.76 -5.66 -13.08
N LEU A 68 -5.71 -6.44 -13.28
CA LEU A 68 -4.96 -7.04 -12.17
C LEU A 68 -4.14 -5.97 -11.44
N ALA A 69 -3.91 -6.18 -10.15
CA ALA A 69 -3.22 -5.19 -9.33
C ALA A 69 -1.72 -5.14 -9.65
N ASP A 70 -1.19 -3.91 -9.72
CA ASP A 70 0.23 -3.63 -9.85
C ASP A 70 0.71 -2.68 -8.75
N LEU A 71 2.02 -2.66 -8.50
CA LEU A 71 2.65 -1.74 -7.56
C LEU A 71 3.00 -0.41 -8.24
N TYR A 72 2.47 0.68 -7.68
CA TYR A 72 2.76 2.05 -8.08
C TYR A 72 3.46 2.79 -6.95
N ARG A 73 4.18 3.85 -7.31
CA ARG A 73 4.78 4.78 -6.37
C ARG A 73 4.38 6.21 -6.68
N VAL A 74 4.32 7.03 -5.65
CA VAL A 74 4.23 8.48 -5.76
C VAL A 74 5.33 9.08 -4.90
N GLU A 75 6.24 9.83 -5.51
CA GLU A 75 7.13 10.73 -4.77
C GLU A 75 6.34 11.97 -4.36
N LEU A 76 6.39 12.31 -3.08
CA LEU A 76 5.66 13.46 -2.53
C LEU A 76 6.57 14.68 -2.53
N ASP A 77 6.06 15.80 -3.06
CA ASP A 77 6.66 17.12 -2.86
C ASP A 77 6.42 17.62 -1.42
N ASP A 78 6.98 18.78 -1.07
CA ASP A 78 6.82 19.39 0.26
C ASP A 78 5.36 19.70 0.64
N LEU A 79 4.45 19.69 -0.35
CA LEU A 79 3.02 19.94 -0.20
C LEU A 79 2.21 18.63 -0.23
N GLY A 80 2.86 17.47 -0.36
CA GLY A 80 2.20 16.17 -0.43
C GLY A 80 1.58 15.84 -1.79
N HIS A 81 1.91 16.60 -2.83
CA HIS A 81 1.49 16.28 -4.19
C HIS A 81 2.44 15.29 -4.84
N GLY A 82 1.92 14.52 -5.79
CA GLY A 82 2.76 13.74 -6.67
C GLY A 82 1.94 13.02 -7.74
N LYS A 83 2.64 12.52 -8.77
CA LYS A 83 2.06 11.73 -9.84
C LYS A 83 2.41 10.27 -9.62
N ALA A 84 1.41 9.40 -9.73
CA ALA A 84 1.62 7.97 -9.58
C ALA A 84 2.26 7.37 -10.83
N GLU A 85 3.33 6.61 -10.62
CA GLU A 85 4.10 5.93 -11.66
C GLU A 85 4.29 4.46 -11.29
N LEU A 86 4.45 3.59 -12.29
CA LEU A 86 4.73 2.18 -12.03
C LEU A 86 6.01 2.06 -11.18
N LEU A 87 6.00 1.21 -10.16
CA LEU A 87 7.13 1.08 -9.25
C LEU A 87 8.40 0.62 -10.01
N SER A 88 8.27 -0.43 -10.83
CA SER A 88 9.32 -0.90 -11.73
C SER A 88 8.79 -1.98 -12.67
N GLU A 89 9.07 -1.86 -13.97
CA GLU A 89 8.74 -2.89 -14.97
C GLU A 89 9.40 -4.24 -14.66
N ALA A 90 10.56 -4.24 -13.98
CA ALA A 90 11.31 -5.46 -13.68
C ALA A 90 10.63 -6.37 -12.66
N ILE A 91 9.76 -5.81 -11.82
CA ILE A 91 8.99 -6.55 -10.82
C ILE A 91 7.49 -6.52 -11.12
N THR A 92 7.07 -6.03 -12.28
CA THR A 92 5.69 -6.15 -12.77
C THR A 92 5.51 -7.46 -13.52
N SER A 93 4.33 -8.04 -13.41
CA SER A 93 3.98 -9.29 -14.08
C SER A 93 2.57 -9.24 -14.67
N PRO A 94 2.23 -10.19 -15.55
CA PRO A 94 0.88 -10.28 -16.11
C PRO A 94 -0.17 -10.86 -15.14
N VAL A 95 0.12 -10.86 -13.83
CA VAL A 95 -0.72 -11.38 -12.74
C VAL A 95 -0.69 -10.39 -11.57
N ASN A 96 -1.49 -10.59 -10.51
CA ASN A 96 -1.51 -9.62 -9.41
C ASN A 96 -0.16 -9.56 -8.68
N ASP A 97 0.28 -8.32 -8.49
CA ASP A 97 1.46 -7.93 -7.73
C ASP A 97 1.07 -6.98 -6.58
N GLY A 98 1.62 -7.27 -5.41
CA GLY A 98 1.31 -6.56 -4.18
C GLY A 98 0.25 -7.25 -3.31
N PRO A 99 0.04 -6.78 -2.06
CA PRO A 99 0.75 -5.69 -1.37
C PRO A 99 2.25 -5.92 -1.13
N ALA A 100 2.95 -4.83 -0.80
CA ALA A 100 4.39 -4.81 -0.56
C ALA A 100 4.74 -4.27 0.84
N SER A 101 5.94 -4.65 1.31
CA SER A 101 6.64 -4.07 2.45
C SER A 101 8.11 -3.91 2.12
N PHE A 102 8.80 -3.01 2.83
CA PHE A 102 10.21 -2.73 2.63
C PHE A 102 10.97 -2.95 3.93
N ASN A 103 12.23 -3.36 3.83
CA ASN A 103 13.14 -3.36 4.98
C ASN A 103 13.49 -1.91 5.40
N ALA A 104 14.20 -1.79 6.53
CA ALA A 104 14.59 -0.49 7.09
C ALA A 104 15.42 0.36 6.12
N ASP A 105 16.31 -0.26 5.34
CA ASP A 105 17.18 0.43 4.38
C ASP A 105 16.44 0.80 3.07
N GLY A 106 15.27 0.19 2.83
CA GLY A 106 14.47 0.39 1.63
C GLY A 106 15.12 -0.17 0.36
N ASP A 107 16.04 -1.13 0.47
CA ASP A 107 16.72 -1.81 -0.64
C ASP A 107 16.23 -3.25 -0.84
N LEU A 108 15.35 -3.74 0.03
CA LEU A 108 14.71 -5.04 -0.08
C LEU A 108 13.19 -4.86 0.01
N VAL A 109 12.48 -5.20 -1.06
CA VAL A 109 11.02 -5.28 -1.08
C VAL A 109 10.57 -6.71 -0.89
N CYS A 110 9.58 -6.93 -0.03
CA CYS A 110 8.81 -8.16 0.07
C CYS A 110 7.40 -7.89 -0.42
N TYR A 111 6.89 -8.66 -1.38
CA TYR A 111 5.55 -8.45 -1.93
C TYR A 111 4.85 -9.77 -2.19
N THR A 112 3.52 -9.75 -2.19
CA THR A 112 2.74 -10.90 -2.62
C THR A 112 2.60 -10.91 -4.14
N ARG A 113 2.64 -12.11 -4.72
CA ARG A 113 2.39 -12.33 -6.15
C ARG A 113 1.71 -13.66 -6.38
N ASN A 114 0.86 -13.69 -7.40
CA ASN A 114 0.34 -14.90 -8.01
C ASN A 114 1.48 -15.84 -8.48
N ARG A 115 1.54 -17.08 -7.97
CA ARG A 115 2.66 -17.99 -8.25
C ARG A 115 2.68 -18.52 -9.68
N THR A 116 1.53 -18.56 -10.32
CA THR A 116 1.36 -19.14 -11.65
C THR A 116 1.33 -18.03 -12.69
N ILE A 117 2.47 -17.81 -13.34
CA ILE A 117 2.55 -16.85 -14.44
C ILE A 117 2.11 -17.56 -15.74
N PRO A 118 0.98 -17.17 -16.34
CA PRO A 118 0.51 -17.83 -17.56
C PRO A 118 1.46 -17.56 -18.72
N LYS A 119 1.96 -18.62 -19.36
CA LYS A 119 2.80 -18.51 -20.56
C LYS A 119 2.02 -18.08 -21.81
N ARG A 120 0.68 -18.19 -21.78
CA ARG A 120 -0.27 -17.78 -22.83
C ARG A 120 -1.62 -17.43 -22.21
N LEU A 121 -2.29 -16.41 -22.77
CA LEU A 121 -3.56 -15.85 -22.28
C LEU A 121 -4.69 -16.91 -22.09
N GLY A 122 -4.72 -17.94 -22.93
CA GLY A 122 -5.75 -18.99 -22.91
C GLY A 122 -5.54 -20.11 -21.87
N ASN A 123 -4.41 -20.14 -21.14
CA ASN A 123 -4.07 -21.19 -20.19
C ASN A 123 -4.27 -20.79 -18.72
N MET A 124 -5.03 -19.73 -18.45
CA MET A 124 -5.47 -19.41 -17.09
C MET A 124 -6.54 -20.43 -16.67
N ASN A 125 -6.11 -21.65 -16.35
CA ASN A 125 -6.95 -22.56 -15.61
C ASN A 125 -7.24 -21.89 -14.26
N ALA A 126 -8.52 -21.66 -13.96
CA ALA A 126 -9.02 -21.13 -12.69
C ALA A 126 -8.71 -22.03 -11.46
N ARG A 127 -7.71 -22.91 -11.57
CA ARG A 127 -7.21 -23.72 -10.47
C ARG A 127 -6.33 -22.83 -9.59
N MET A 128 -6.99 -22.26 -8.59
CA MET A 128 -6.44 -21.73 -7.34
C MET A 128 -4.96 -21.38 -7.43
N ASP A 129 -4.66 -20.28 -8.11
CA ASP A 129 -3.34 -19.73 -8.02
C ASP A 129 -3.18 -19.13 -6.63
N HIS A 130 -2.36 -19.77 -5.81
CA HIS A 130 -2.06 -19.28 -4.49
C HIS A 130 -1.13 -18.08 -4.59
N LEU A 131 -1.34 -17.09 -3.72
CA LEU A 131 -0.36 -16.03 -3.52
C LEU A 131 0.89 -16.61 -2.83
N GLY A 132 2.06 -16.15 -3.25
CA GLY A 132 3.34 -16.38 -2.59
C GLY A 132 3.98 -15.07 -2.16
N LEU A 133 4.96 -15.14 -1.26
CA LEU A 133 5.81 -14.01 -0.88
C LEU A 133 7.09 -14.04 -1.74
N PHE A 134 7.44 -12.89 -2.28
CA PHE A 134 8.59 -12.71 -3.16
C PHE A 134 9.45 -11.56 -2.64
N PHE A 135 10.76 -11.72 -2.74
CA PHE A 135 11.71 -10.66 -2.44
C PHE A 135 12.33 -10.13 -3.74
N SER A 136 12.57 -8.82 -3.80
CA SER A 136 13.40 -8.18 -4.83
C SER A 136 14.33 -7.16 -4.21
N ARG A 137 15.48 -6.93 -4.85
CA ARG A 137 16.44 -5.87 -4.54
C ARG A 137 16.57 -4.93 -5.74
#